data_AF-A0AAE0JRD9-F1
#
_entry.id   AF-A0AAE0JRD9-F1
#
_cell.length_a   1.000
_cell.length_b   1.000
_cell.length_c   1.000
_cell.angle_alpha   90.00
_cell.angle_beta   90.00
_cell.angle_gamma   90.00
#
_symmetry.space_group_name_H-M   'P 1'
#
loop_
_entity.id
_entity.type
_entity.pdbx_description
1 polymer ?
#
loop_
_entity_poly.entity_id
_entity_poly.type
_entity_poly.pdbx_seq_one_letter_code
_entity_poly.pdbx_strand_id
1 'polypeptide(L)'
;MAVLNILAALAALATAVVGSPWGRIAALDILDANWVYQENNAKANATKGVLGKALKIDHRRTNLISTDAASPYVIGTQIHHGANNKVTLIDSVASTTNSWIFDAKKTLQYVLQETWDPIPVGKQDKREVIQAAGDAYLDMWLEGSAYTGKGKPDDSCKPGIPSNSHQAPNTHRRYVIDESMGSVNILCVWEHMMMAADSHEFGLEGGKLRYVHTLTVCGGQPCKL
;
A
#
# COMPACT_ATOMS: atom_id res chain seq x y z
N MET A 1 -8.16 -21.49 -4.35
CA MET A 1 -7.88 -20.73 -3.10
C MET A 1 -8.57 -19.39 -3.28
N ALA A 2 -9.48 -19.02 -2.38
CA ALA A 2 -10.50 -18.02 -2.63
C ALA A 2 -9.89 -16.64 -2.95
N VAL A 3 -9.89 -16.27 -4.23
CA VAL A 3 -9.79 -14.89 -4.70
C VAL A 3 -11.12 -14.22 -4.36
N LEU A 4 -11.36 -13.99 -3.07
CA LEU A 4 -12.28 -12.91 -2.72
C LEU A 4 -11.51 -11.66 -3.11
N ASN A 5 -11.85 -11.10 -4.28
CA ASN A 5 -11.22 -9.93 -4.88
C ASN A 5 -10.71 -9.00 -3.79
N ILE A 6 -9.40 -8.70 -3.80
CA ILE A 6 -8.76 -7.74 -2.90
C ILE A 6 -9.59 -6.45 -2.84
N LEU A 7 -10.15 -6.05 -3.99
CA LEU A 7 -11.13 -4.97 -4.14
C LEU A 7 -12.43 -5.13 -3.33
N ALA A 8 -12.99 -6.33 -3.18
CA ALA A 8 -14.23 -6.55 -2.42
C ALA A 8 -13.99 -6.50 -0.90
N ALA A 9 -12.87 -7.04 -0.42
CA ALA A 9 -12.49 -6.99 1.00
C ALA A 9 -12.03 -5.58 1.42
N LEU A 10 -11.23 -4.90 0.58
CA LEU A 10 -10.91 -3.48 0.76
C LEU A 10 -12.14 -2.58 0.58
N ALA A 11 -13.09 -2.91 -0.31
CA ALA A 11 -14.36 -2.19 -0.37
C ALA A 11 -15.19 -2.39 0.91
N ALA A 12 -15.19 -3.58 1.51
CA ALA A 12 -15.85 -3.81 2.81
C ALA A 12 -15.18 -3.02 3.95
N LEU A 13 -13.85 -2.98 4.00
CA LEU A 13 -13.10 -2.18 4.97
C LEU A 13 -13.25 -0.67 4.71
N ALA A 14 -13.17 -0.24 3.45
CA ALA A 14 -13.37 1.15 3.03
C ALA A 14 -14.80 1.61 3.27
N THR A 15 -15.81 0.76 3.10
CA THR A 15 -17.21 1.07 3.46
C THR A 15 -17.35 1.25 4.98
N ALA A 16 -16.51 0.59 5.77
CA ALA A 16 -16.49 0.76 7.22
C ALA A 16 -15.66 1.98 7.68
N VAL A 17 -14.61 2.38 6.95
CA VAL A 17 -13.80 3.59 7.23
C VAL A 17 -14.48 4.88 6.71
N VAL A 18 -15.34 4.78 5.68
CA VAL A 18 -16.19 5.89 5.21
C VAL A 18 -17.28 6.17 6.27
N GLY A 19 -17.00 7.15 7.14
CA GLY A 19 -18.01 7.78 8.00
C GLY A 19 -18.36 7.04 9.31
N SER A 20 -17.56 6.09 9.79
CA SER A 20 -17.78 5.53 11.13
C SER A 20 -16.57 4.87 11.78
N PRO A 21 -16.42 4.94 13.11
CA PRO A 21 -15.31 4.31 13.84
C PRO A 21 -15.35 2.77 13.78
N TRP A 22 -14.27 2.14 14.25
CA TRP A 22 -14.07 0.70 14.47
C TRP A 22 -15.32 -0.11 14.87
N GLY A 23 -16.24 0.49 15.62
CA GLY A 23 -17.52 -0.12 16.01
C GLY A 23 -18.36 -0.67 14.85
N ARG A 24 -18.23 -0.14 13.62
CA ARG A 24 -18.91 -0.73 12.44
C ARG A 24 -18.17 -1.92 11.84
N ILE A 25 -16.85 -1.97 11.89
CA ILE A 25 -16.08 -3.14 11.41
C ILE A 25 -16.39 -4.35 12.28
N ALA A 26 -16.45 -4.17 13.60
CA ALA A 26 -16.82 -5.22 14.54
C ALA A 26 -18.26 -5.76 14.30
N ALA A 27 -19.15 -4.95 13.72
CA ALA A 27 -20.53 -5.34 13.45
C ALA A 27 -20.70 -6.21 12.18
N LEU A 28 -19.67 -6.35 11.34
CA LEU A 28 -19.78 -7.07 10.06
C LEU A 28 -19.60 -8.60 10.17
N ASP A 29 -19.30 -9.15 11.37
CA ASP A 29 -18.98 -10.57 11.61
C ASP A 29 -17.96 -11.20 10.61
N ILE A 30 -17.09 -10.35 10.04
CA ILE A 30 -16.04 -10.78 9.11
C ILE A 30 -14.72 -11.13 9.80
N LEU A 31 -14.56 -10.75 11.07
CA LEU A 31 -13.31 -10.90 11.81
C LEU A 31 -13.25 -12.26 12.49
N ASP A 32 -12.09 -12.90 12.43
CA ASP A 32 -11.80 -14.05 13.28
C ASP A 32 -11.76 -13.61 14.75
N ALA A 33 -12.10 -14.48 15.70
CA ALA A 33 -12.08 -14.13 17.13
C ALA A 33 -10.70 -13.68 17.62
N ASN A 34 -9.62 -14.19 17.00
CA ASN A 34 -8.23 -13.91 17.38
C ASN A 34 -7.48 -13.09 16.32
N TRP A 35 -8.22 -12.32 15.50
CA TRP A 35 -7.62 -11.48 14.47
C TRP A 35 -6.63 -10.46 15.07
N VAL A 36 -5.66 -10.03 14.25
CA VAL A 36 -4.62 -9.08 14.65
C VAL A 36 -4.71 -7.80 13.81
N TYR A 37 -4.47 -6.66 14.46
CA TYR A 37 -4.22 -5.40 13.78
C TYR A 37 -2.73 -5.03 13.86
N GLN A 38 -2.15 -4.71 12.71
CA GLN A 38 -0.82 -4.15 12.58
C GLN A 38 -0.91 -2.79 11.88
N GLU A 39 -0.19 -1.82 12.43
CA GLU A 39 -0.07 -0.48 11.86
C GLU A 39 1.39 -0.06 11.90
N ASN A 40 1.91 0.41 10.76
CA ASN A 40 3.29 0.87 10.63
C ASN A 40 4.32 -0.14 11.18
N ASN A 41 4.20 -1.40 10.76
CA ASN A 41 5.04 -2.54 11.15
C ASN A 41 4.99 -2.94 12.65
N ALA A 42 4.04 -2.40 13.42
CA ALA A 42 3.87 -2.74 14.84
C ALA A 42 2.46 -3.26 15.12
N LYS A 43 2.33 -4.18 16.08
CA LYS A 43 1.01 -4.57 16.60
C LYS A 43 0.34 -3.34 17.21
N ALA A 44 -0.89 -3.06 16.80
CA ALA A 44 -1.61 -1.85 17.18
C ALA A 44 -3.00 -2.17 17.75
N ASN A 45 -3.58 -1.20 18.45
CA ASN A 45 -4.96 -1.28 18.89
C ASN A 45 -5.87 -0.65 17.82
N ALA A 46 -6.78 -1.45 17.27
CA ALA A 46 -7.67 -1.04 16.18
C ALA A 46 -8.60 0.14 16.51
N THR A 47 -8.89 0.39 17.80
CA THR A 47 -9.68 1.57 18.21
C THR A 47 -8.85 2.84 18.36
N LYS A 48 -7.52 2.72 18.46
CA LYS A 48 -6.61 3.85 18.68
C LYS A 48 -5.81 4.24 17.43
N GLY A 49 -5.56 3.27 16.54
CA GLY A 49 -4.89 3.48 15.26
C GLY A 49 -5.77 4.16 14.21
N VAL A 50 -5.30 4.16 12.96
CA VAL A 50 -5.99 4.79 11.83
C VAL A 50 -7.38 4.17 11.58
N LEU A 51 -7.58 2.88 11.86
CA LEU A 51 -8.89 2.23 11.79
C LEU A 51 -9.92 2.77 12.80
N GLY A 52 -9.46 3.40 13.89
CA GLY A 52 -10.32 4.04 14.88
C GLY A 52 -10.76 5.46 14.49
N LYS A 53 -10.13 6.05 13.45
CA LYS A 53 -10.39 7.43 13.03
C LYS A 53 -11.55 7.48 12.04
N ALA A 54 -12.42 8.48 12.20
CA ALA A 54 -13.43 8.81 11.20
C ALA A 54 -12.77 9.66 10.09
N LEU A 55 -12.36 9.03 9.00
CA LEU A 55 -11.74 9.70 7.86
C LEU A 55 -12.76 9.95 6.74
N LYS A 56 -12.68 11.12 6.11
CA LYS A 56 -13.35 11.35 4.83
C LYS A 56 -12.49 10.73 3.73
N ILE A 57 -12.91 9.59 3.19
CA ILE A 57 -12.18 8.90 2.13
C ILE A 57 -12.56 9.48 0.78
N ASP A 58 -11.58 10.07 0.09
CA ASP A 58 -11.73 10.67 -1.25
C ASP A 58 -11.37 9.67 -2.37
N HIS A 59 -10.58 8.63 -2.07
CA HIS A 59 -10.28 7.54 -3.01
C HIS A 59 -10.13 6.20 -2.28
N ARG A 60 -10.63 5.12 -2.90
CA ARG A 60 -10.59 3.75 -2.37
C ARG A 60 -10.18 2.75 -3.45
N ARG A 61 -9.00 2.15 -3.30
CA ARG A 61 -8.57 0.93 -4.00
C ARG A 61 -7.78 0.10 -2.98
N THR A 62 -6.60 -0.41 -3.32
CA THR A 62 -5.66 -1.02 -2.39
C THR A 62 -5.08 0.02 -1.43
N ASN A 63 -4.97 1.27 -1.90
CA ASN A 63 -4.71 2.45 -1.08
C ASN A 63 -6.02 3.20 -0.76
N LEU A 64 -6.12 3.71 0.47
CA LEU A 64 -7.15 4.65 0.92
C LEU A 64 -6.55 6.05 1.01
N ILE A 65 -7.24 7.06 0.48
CA ILE A 65 -6.79 8.44 0.54
C ILE A 65 -7.83 9.31 1.24
N SER A 66 -7.39 10.09 2.21
CA SER A 66 -8.13 11.18 2.82
C SER A 66 -7.34 12.48 2.64
N THR A 67 -7.97 13.46 1.99
CA THR A 67 -7.37 14.78 1.74
C THR A 67 -7.85 15.86 2.72
N ASP A 68 -8.54 15.45 3.79
CA ASP A 68 -8.97 16.35 4.87
C ASP A 68 -7.75 17.08 5.46
N ALA A 69 -7.80 18.40 5.52
CA ALA A 69 -6.66 19.20 5.97
C ALA A 69 -6.32 18.98 7.46
N ALA A 70 -7.29 18.59 8.30
CA ALA A 70 -7.09 18.33 9.72
C ALA A 70 -6.61 16.89 9.99
N SER A 71 -6.85 15.96 9.06
CA SER A 71 -6.36 14.58 9.15
C SER A 71 -6.13 13.97 7.77
N PRO A 72 -5.07 14.41 7.06
CA PRO A 72 -4.76 13.85 5.75
C PRO A 72 -4.08 12.49 5.94
N TYR A 73 -4.48 11.49 5.17
CA TYR A 73 -3.88 10.15 5.18
C TYR A 73 -3.78 9.58 3.77
N VAL A 74 -2.70 8.83 3.54
CA VAL A 74 -2.62 7.83 2.47
C VAL A 74 -2.25 6.51 3.12
N ILE A 75 -3.10 5.49 2.96
CA ILE A 75 -3.02 4.26 3.73
C ILE A 75 -2.96 3.08 2.76
N GLY A 76 -1.85 2.35 2.77
CA GLY A 76 -1.75 1.03 2.13
C GLY A 76 -2.21 -0.03 3.13
N THR A 77 -3.14 -0.90 2.73
CA THR A 77 -3.69 -1.93 3.63
C THR A 77 -3.75 -3.30 2.97
N GLN A 78 -3.29 -4.30 3.70
CA GLN A 78 -3.46 -5.71 3.38
C GLN A 78 -4.45 -6.36 4.33
N ILE A 79 -5.36 -7.17 3.77
CA ILE A 79 -6.33 -7.96 4.53
C ILE A 79 -6.06 -9.43 4.24
N HIS A 80 -5.78 -10.19 5.29
CA HIS A 80 -5.48 -11.61 5.20
C HIS A 80 -6.63 -12.41 5.80
N HIS A 81 -7.02 -13.47 5.11
CA HIS A 81 -8.10 -14.36 5.54
C HIS A 81 -7.55 -15.69 6.02
N GLY A 82 -8.13 -16.22 7.09
CA GLY A 82 -7.90 -17.58 7.56
C GLY A 82 -8.67 -18.63 6.74
N ALA A 83 -8.48 -19.90 7.09
CA ALA A 83 -9.13 -21.02 6.41
C ALA A 83 -10.68 -20.98 6.47
N ASN A 84 -11.24 -20.28 7.46
CA ASN A 84 -12.67 -20.06 7.64
C ASN A 84 -13.21 -18.87 6.83
N ASN A 85 -12.41 -18.27 5.95
CA ASN A 85 -12.70 -17.03 5.23
C ASN A 85 -12.98 -15.82 6.14
N LYS A 86 -12.63 -15.89 7.42
CA LYS A 86 -12.65 -14.72 8.31
C LYS A 86 -11.30 -14.00 8.25
N VAL A 87 -11.32 -12.69 8.45
CA VAL A 87 -10.13 -11.85 8.48
C VAL A 87 -9.32 -12.18 9.73
N THR A 88 -8.07 -12.60 9.54
CA THR A 88 -7.13 -12.93 10.63
C THR A 88 -6.08 -11.84 10.85
N LEU A 89 -5.81 -11.02 9.84
CA LEU A 89 -4.87 -9.90 9.93
C LEU A 89 -5.34 -8.74 9.06
N ILE A 90 -5.34 -7.54 9.64
CA ILE A 90 -5.36 -6.27 8.91
C ILE A 90 -4.00 -5.61 9.19
N ASP A 91 -3.22 -5.39 8.14
CA ASP A 91 -1.90 -4.76 8.22
C ASP A 91 -1.90 -3.49 7.37
N SER A 92 -1.58 -2.36 7.99
CA SER A 92 -1.66 -1.04 7.37
C SER A 92 -0.35 -0.27 7.54
N VAL A 93 0.07 0.42 6.47
CA VAL A 93 1.02 1.53 6.55
C VAL A 93 0.22 2.81 6.35
N ALA A 94 0.15 3.62 7.41
CA ALA A 94 -0.72 4.80 7.48
C ALA A 94 0.14 6.08 7.42
N SER A 95 0.42 6.53 6.21
CA SER A 95 1.20 7.75 5.97
C SER A 95 0.34 8.99 6.18
N THR A 96 0.92 9.98 6.86
CA THR A 96 0.25 11.24 7.26
C THR A 96 1.28 12.36 7.39
N THR A 97 0.89 13.53 7.88
CA THR A 97 1.77 14.69 8.10
C THR A 97 3.11 14.29 8.74
N ASN A 98 4.22 14.81 8.21
CA ASN A 98 5.62 14.49 8.54
C ASN A 98 6.15 13.13 8.05
N SER A 99 5.32 12.32 7.39
CA SER A 99 5.80 11.14 6.65
C SER A 99 6.62 11.59 5.42
N TRP A 100 7.47 10.69 4.90
CA TRP A 100 8.39 11.01 3.81
C TRP A 100 7.64 11.46 2.55
N ILE A 101 8.00 12.64 2.04
CA ILE A 101 7.43 13.25 0.81
C ILE A 101 5.89 13.21 0.78
N PHE A 102 5.26 13.33 1.95
CA PHE A 102 3.82 13.15 2.06
C PHE A 102 3.03 14.32 1.46
N ASP A 103 2.15 14.00 0.50
CA ASP A 103 1.13 14.91 -0.02
C ASP A 103 -0.12 14.13 -0.48
N ALA A 104 -1.15 14.08 0.38
CA ALA A 104 -2.38 13.36 0.07
C ALA A 104 -3.16 13.95 -1.12
N LYS A 105 -3.10 15.27 -1.34
CA LYS A 105 -3.82 15.91 -2.46
C LYS A 105 -3.15 15.61 -3.78
N LYS A 106 -1.81 15.66 -3.82
CA LYS A 106 -1.04 15.30 -5.00
C LYS A 106 -1.14 13.81 -5.30
N THR A 107 -1.15 12.96 -4.26
CA THR A 107 -1.44 11.53 -4.42
C THR A 107 -2.82 11.33 -5.05
N LEU A 108 -3.86 11.98 -4.52
CA LEU A 108 -5.21 11.92 -5.08
C LEU A 108 -5.24 12.38 -6.55
N GLN A 109 -4.54 13.47 -6.88
CA GLN A 109 -4.45 13.98 -8.25
C GLN A 109 -3.89 12.93 -9.22
N TYR A 110 -2.85 12.20 -8.85
CA TYR A 110 -2.26 11.18 -9.72
C TYR A 110 -3.12 9.94 -9.83
N VAL A 111 -3.62 9.38 -8.71
CA VAL A 111 -4.42 8.14 -8.76
C VAL A 111 -5.69 8.28 -9.60
N LEU A 112 -6.27 9.48 -9.67
CA LEU A 112 -7.46 9.75 -10.49
C LEU A 112 -7.18 9.75 -12.00
N GLN A 113 -5.90 9.78 -12.40
CA GLN A 113 -5.48 9.68 -13.81
C GLN A 113 -5.12 8.25 -14.21
N GLU A 114 -5.17 7.31 -13.27
CA GLU A 114 -4.78 5.92 -13.49
C GLU A 114 -5.96 5.07 -13.94
N THR A 115 -5.70 4.13 -14.84
CA THR A 115 -6.68 3.15 -15.28
C THR A 115 -6.25 1.78 -14.77
N TRP A 116 -7.04 1.22 -13.86
CA TRP A 116 -6.83 -0.10 -13.31
C TRP A 116 -7.92 -1.04 -13.80
N ASP A 117 -7.85 -1.42 -15.07
CA ASP A 117 -8.77 -2.40 -15.66
C ASP A 117 -8.21 -3.82 -15.50
N PRO A 118 -9.08 -4.85 -15.36
CA PRO A 118 -8.63 -6.23 -15.38
C PRO A 118 -7.89 -6.55 -16.68
N ILE A 119 -6.69 -7.12 -16.56
CA ILE A 119 -5.90 -7.60 -17.68
C ILE A 119 -6.63 -8.81 -18.30
N PRO A 120 -6.74 -8.91 -19.64
CA PRO A 120 -7.32 -10.08 -20.29
C PRO A 120 -6.65 -11.38 -19.82
N VAL A 121 -7.43 -12.42 -19.52
CA VAL A 121 -6.94 -13.67 -18.88
C VAL A 121 -5.69 -14.27 -19.57
N GLY A 122 -5.63 -14.26 -20.90
CA GLY A 122 -4.46 -14.77 -21.66
C GLY A 122 -3.21 -13.89 -21.62
N LYS A 123 -3.29 -12.72 -20.98
CA LYS A 123 -2.19 -11.75 -20.81
C LYS A 123 -1.85 -11.51 -19.33
N GLN A 124 -2.55 -12.14 -18.40
CA GLN A 124 -2.27 -12.03 -16.97
C GLN A 124 -0.94 -12.74 -16.67
N ASP A 125 0.01 -12.00 -16.09
CA ASP A 125 1.23 -12.59 -15.56
C ASP A 125 0.90 -13.45 -14.34
N LYS A 126 1.62 -14.56 -14.17
CA LYS A 126 1.46 -15.43 -13.01
C LYS A 126 1.91 -14.71 -11.74
N ARG A 127 1.34 -15.10 -10.60
CA ARG A 127 1.71 -14.59 -9.27
C ARG A 127 3.23 -14.56 -9.06
N GLU A 128 3.95 -15.62 -9.44
CA GLU A 128 5.40 -15.71 -9.24
C GLU A 128 6.17 -14.66 -10.06
N VAL A 129 5.68 -14.32 -11.25
CA VAL A 129 6.27 -13.29 -12.11
C VAL A 129 6.07 -11.91 -11.50
N ILE A 130 4.85 -11.62 -11.03
CA ILE A 130 4.53 -10.35 -10.37
C ILE A 130 5.36 -10.20 -9.07
N GLN A 131 5.49 -11.29 -8.29
CA GLN A 131 6.32 -11.27 -7.08
C GLN A 131 7.79 -11.02 -7.40
N ALA A 132 8.35 -11.71 -8.40
CA ALA A 132 9.74 -11.53 -8.83
C ALA A 132 10.01 -10.09 -9.33
N ALA A 133 9.04 -9.46 -9.99
CA ALA A 133 9.13 -8.05 -10.35
C ALA A 133 9.17 -7.14 -9.11
N GLY A 134 8.41 -7.46 -8.07
CA GLY A 134 8.45 -6.77 -6.78
C GLY A 134 9.75 -6.97 -6.00
N ASP A 135 10.31 -8.18 -6.04
CA ASP A 135 11.62 -8.44 -5.47
C ASP A 135 12.69 -7.59 -6.16
N ALA A 136 12.74 -7.63 -7.50
CA ALA A 136 13.67 -6.82 -8.28
C ALA A 136 13.47 -5.31 -8.03
N TYR A 137 12.23 -4.84 -7.96
CA TYR A 137 11.91 -3.44 -7.67
C TYR A 137 12.46 -3.00 -6.29
N LEU A 138 12.22 -3.79 -5.23
CA LEU A 138 12.68 -3.47 -3.89
C LEU A 138 14.18 -3.67 -3.68
N ASP A 139 14.82 -4.53 -4.47
CA ASP A 139 16.28 -4.73 -4.48
C ASP A 139 17.01 -3.60 -5.21
N MET A 140 16.37 -2.96 -6.20
CA MET A 140 16.97 -1.90 -7.02
C MET A 140 16.91 -0.49 -6.41
N TRP A 141 16.33 -0.32 -5.21
CA TRP A 141 16.13 0.96 -4.52
C TRP A 141 15.54 2.06 -5.42
N LEU A 142 14.23 2.02 -5.64
CA LEU A 142 13.56 2.94 -6.56
C LEU A 142 12.81 4.07 -5.83
N GLU A 143 13.57 5.08 -5.38
CA GLU A 143 13.05 6.43 -5.09
C GLU A 143 13.04 7.33 -6.33
N GLY A 144 13.38 6.80 -7.51
CA GLY A 144 13.60 7.61 -8.71
C GLY A 144 12.42 8.51 -9.09
N SER A 145 11.18 8.09 -8.85
CA SER A 145 9.99 8.87 -9.19
C SER A 145 9.89 10.20 -8.42
N ALA A 146 10.43 10.31 -7.20
CA ALA A 146 10.45 11.56 -6.44
C ALA A 146 11.24 12.67 -7.17
N TYR A 147 12.24 12.27 -7.97
CA TYR A 147 13.13 13.19 -8.69
C TYR A 147 12.82 13.26 -10.20
N THR A 148 12.11 12.28 -10.75
CA THR A 148 11.97 12.11 -12.22
C THR A 148 10.55 11.97 -12.73
N GLY A 149 9.54 11.80 -11.86
CA GLY A 149 8.14 11.70 -12.26
C GLY A 149 7.52 13.06 -12.63
N LYS A 150 7.75 13.53 -13.86
CA LYS A 150 7.18 14.78 -14.40
C LYS A 150 5.87 14.56 -15.16
N GLY A 151 5.34 13.34 -15.18
CA GLY A 151 4.17 12.93 -15.95
C GLY A 151 4.46 12.87 -17.45
N LYS A 152 5.72 12.69 -17.85
CA LYS A 152 6.14 12.69 -19.26
C LYS A 152 6.49 11.28 -19.75
N PRO A 153 6.41 11.01 -21.06
CA PRO A 153 6.79 9.72 -21.63
C PRO A 153 8.25 9.32 -21.38
N ASP A 154 9.13 10.29 -21.10
CA ASP A 154 10.55 10.10 -20.81
C ASP A 154 10.88 10.01 -19.31
N ASP A 155 9.88 10.04 -18.44
CA ASP A 155 10.08 9.79 -17.01
C ASP A 155 10.76 8.43 -16.81
N SER A 156 11.86 8.44 -16.06
CA SER A 156 12.68 7.24 -15.84
C SER A 156 13.11 7.18 -14.39
N CYS A 157 13.04 5.99 -13.79
CA CYS A 157 13.58 5.80 -12.45
C CYS A 157 15.12 5.68 -12.45
N LYS A 158 15.78 5.61 -13.62
CA LYS A 158 17.23 5.40 -13.75
C LYS A 158 18.09 6.40 -12.97
N PRO A 159 17.80 7.71 -12.93
CA PRO A 159 18.57 8.67 -12.14
C PRO A 159 18.51 8.45 -10.63
N GLY A 160 17.46 7.79 -10.11
CA GLY A 160 17.31 7.52 -8.68
C GLY A 160 17.85 6.16 -8.24
N ILE A 161 18.37 5.34 -9.16
CA ILE A 161 19.05 4.10 -8.80
C ILE A 161 20.38 4.49 -8.14
N PRO A 162 20.63 4.08 -6.90
CA PRO A 162 21.84 4.45 -6.20
C PRO A 162 23.03 3.78 -6.89
N SER A 163 24.11 4.54 -7.08
CA SER A 163 25.32 4.05 -7.76
C SER A 163 26.21 3.17 -6.88
N ASN A 164 25.87 3.03 -5.58
CA ASN A 164 26.60 2.22 -4.62
C ASN A 164 25.70 1.13 -4.00
N SER A 165 26.21 -0.09 -3.93
CA SER A 165 25.50 -1.29 -3.44
C SER A 165 25.58 -1.46 -1.92
N HIS A 166 25.73 -0.37 -1.16
CA HIS A 166 26.00 -0.40 0.29
C HIS A 166 24.80 -0.04 1.16
N GLN A 167 23.61 0.14 0.59
CA GLN A 167 22.41 0.45 1.36
C GLN A 167 21.83 -0.81 2.02
N ALA A 168 21.23 -0.62 3.20
CA ALA A 168 20.54 -1.69 3.89
C ALA A 168 19.30 -2.14 3.11
N PRO A 169 18.97 -3.44 3.11
CA PRO A 169 17.88 -3.97 2.29
C PRO A 169 16.49 -3.57 2.78
N ASN A 170 15.51 -3.63 1.88
CA ASN A 170 14.10 -3.67 2.27
C ASN A 170 13.76 -5.07 2.79
N THR A 171 13.51 -5.21 4.09
CA THR A 171 13.27 -6.51 4.74
C THR A 171 11.81 -6.70 5.14
N HIS A 172 11.47 -7.89 5.68
CA HIS A 172 10.13 -8.21 6.16
C HIS A 172 9.02 -7.97 5.12
N ARG A 173 9.31 -8.26 3.85
CA ARG A 173 8.40 -8.04 2.72
C ARG A 173 7.17 -8.96 2.83
N ARG A 174 5.99 -8.36 2.75
CA ARG A 174 4.69 -9.05 2.84
C ARG A 174 3.87 -8.69 1.61
N TYR A 175 3.46 -9.70 0.85
CA TYR A 175 2.90 -9.52 -0.49
C TYR A 175 1.41 -9.81 -0.53
N VAL A 176 0.66 -8.89 -1.13
CA VAL A 176 -0.68 -9.13 -1.68
C VAL A 176 -0.61 -8.90 -3.17
N ILE A 177 -0.94 -9.93 -3.95
CA ILE A 177 -0.85 -9.93 -5.42
C ILE A 177 -2.22 -10.26 -6.00
N ASP A 178 -2.63 -9.49 -6.99
CA ASP A 178 -3.84 -9.67 -7.80
C ASP A 178 -3.44 -9.91 -9.26
N GLU A 179 -3.49 -11.16 -9.72
CA GLU A 179 -3.14 -11.53 -11.10
C GLU A 179 -4.12 -10.92 -12.12
N SER A 180 -5.39 -10.74 -11.72
CA SER A 180 -6.41 -10.19 -12.62
C SER A 180 -6.15 -8.73 -12.95
N MET A 181 -5.59 -7.99 -11.99
CA MET A 181 -5.21 -6.58 -12.14
C MET A 181 -3.73 -6.42 -12.50
N GLY A 182 -2.96 -7.51 -12.53
CA GLY A 182 -1.51 -7.48 -12.64
C GLY A 182 -0.84 -6.67 -11.54
N SER A 183 -1.41 -6.57 -10.35
CA SER A 183 -0.95 -5.63 -9.32
C SER A 183 -0.36 -6.31 -8.09
N VAL A 184 0.54 -5.62 -7.41
CA VAL A 184 1.10 -6.04 -6.13
C VAL A 184 1.14 -4.89 -5.15
N ASN A 185 0.83 -5.18 -3.89
CA ASN A 185 1.16 -4.36 -2.74
C ASN A 185 2.15 -5.11 -1.86
N ILE A 186 3.24 -4.44 -1.49
CA ILE A 186 4.32 -4.97 -0.66
C ILE A 186 4.46 -4.06 0.56
N LEU A 187 4.17 -4.60 1.74
CA LEU A 187 4.51 -3.94 3.00
C LEU A 187 5.87 -4.46 3.47
N CYS A 188 6.77 -3.57 3.85
CA CYS A 188 8.13 -3.93 4.25
C CYS A 188 8.69 -3.01 5.33
N VAL A 189 9.90 -3.32 5.79
CA VAL A 189 10.75 -2.43 6.59
C VAL A 189 11.80 -1.85 5.67
N TRP A 190 11.83 -0.53 5.54
CA TRP A 190 12.89 0.17 4.81
C TRP A 190 14.03 0.49 5.78
N GLU A 191 15.00 -0.43 5.87
CA GLU A 191 16.08 -0.34 6.88
C GLU A 191 16.96 0.88 6.70
N HIS A 192 17.20 1.27 5.44
CA HIS A 192 18.02 2.44 5.13
C HIS A 192 17.36 3.77 5.56
N MET A 193 16.04 3.84 5.57
CA MET A 193 15.28 4.99 6.06
C MET A 193 14.84 4.75 7.51
N MET A 194 15.78 4.80 8.45
CA MET A 194 15.46 4.75 9.89
C MET A 194 14.58 3.56 10.33
N MET A 195 14.70 2.40 9.68
CA MET A 195 13.80 1.25 9.89
C MET A 195 12.32 1.58 9.67
N ALA A 196 12.02 2.46 8.71
CA ALA A 196 10.67 2.95 8.45
C ALA A 196 9.71 1.84 8.04
N ALA A 197 8.44 2.03 8.40
CA ALA A 197 7.37 1.25 7.82
C ALA A 197 7.07 1.75 6.42
N ASP A 198 7.03 0.83 5.46
CA ASP A 198 7.01 1.20 4.06
C ASP A 198 6.02 0.33 3.28
N SER A 199 5.36 0.95 2.29
CA SER A 199 4.39 0.30 1.42
C SER A 199 4.70 0.66 -0.03
N HIS A 200 4.79 -0.35 -0.88
CA HIS A 200 4.95 -0.18 -2.32
C HIS A 200 3.81 -0.86 -3.04
N GLU A 201 3.02 -0.10 -3.79
CA GLU A 201 1.99 -0.63 -4.68
C GLU A 201 2.33 -0.28 -6.13
N PHE A 202 2.22 -1.25 -7.03
CA PHE A 202 2.32 -0.99 -8.46
C PHE A 202 1.63 -2.08 -9.29
N GLY A 203 1.40 -1.78 -10.56
CA GLY A 203 0.95 -2.71 -11.60
C GLY A 203 2.11 -3.23 -12.43
N LEU A 204 1.95 -4.43 -12.97
CA LEU A 204 2.81 -5.09 -13.94
C LEU A 204 1.95 -5.49 -15.13
N GLU A 205 2.23 -4.89 -16.28
CA GLU A 205 1.51 -5.18 -17.51
C GLU A 205 2.51 -5.35 -18.66
N GLY A 206 2.57 -6.56 -19.24
CA GLY A 206 3.47 -6.87 -20.35
C GLY A 206 4.95 -6.62 -20.01
N GLY A 207 5.35 -6.96 -18.78
CA GLY A 207 6.72 -6.75 -18.28
C GLY A 207 7.09 -5.31 -17.93
N LYS A 208 6.12 -4.39 -17.86
CA LYS A 208 6.34 -2.98 -17.50
C LYS A 208 5.67 -2.63 -16.19
N LEU A 209 6.40 -1.95 -15.30
CA LEU A 209 5.82 -1.36 -14.10
C LEU A 209 4.89 -0.19 -14.47
N ARG A 210 3.76 -0.10 -13.76
CA ARG A 210 2.73 0.94 -13.93
C ARG A 210 2.33 1.45 -12.55
N TYR A 211 2.01 2.74 -12.46
CA TYR A 211 1.30 3.32 -11.30
C TYR A 211 1.98 3.00 -9.95
N VAL A 212 3.25 3.37 -9.80
CA VAL A 212 4.02 3.09 -8.59
C VAL A 212 3.65 4.10 -7.49
N HIS A 213 3.17 3.58 -6.37
CA HIS A 213 2.82 4.33 -5.16
C HIS A 213 3.68 3.85 -3.99
N THR A 214 4.34 4.79 -3.32
CA THR A 214 5.20 4.50 -2.16
C THR A 214 4.72 5.30 -0.96
N LEU A 215 4.61 4.66 0.21
CA LEU A 215 4.21 5.28 1.47
C LEU A 215 5.22 4.92 2.56
N THR A 216 5.91 5.90 3.11
CA THR A 216 6.96 5.66 4.12
C THR A 216 6.71 6.42 5.40
N VAL A 217 6.74 5.72 6.55
CA VAL A 217 6.45 6.25 7.88
C VAL A 217 7.59 5.95 8.85
N CYS A 218 8.23 7.01 9.38
CA CYS A 218 9.38 6.91 10.29
C CYS A 218 8.96 7.02 11.77
N GLY A 219 8.03 6.16 12.20
CA GLY A 219 7.72 5.97 13.62
C GLY A 219 7.21 7.21 14.36
N GLY A 220 6.48 8.10 13.69
CA GLY A 220 5.97 9.34 14.28
C GLY A 220 6.98 10.49 14.35
N GLN A 221 8.13 10.36 13.69
CA GLN A 221 9.13 11.41 13.51
C GLN A 221 9.23 11.81 12.04
N PRO A 222 9.70 13.03 11.73
CA PRO A 222 10.04 13.40 10.36
C PRO A 222 11.09 12.45 9.77
N CYS A 223 10.79 11.83 8.64
CA CYS A 223 11.70 10.94 7.91
C CYS A 223 12.95 11.68 7.41
N LYS A 224 14.13 11.07 7.58
CA LYS A 224 15.43 11.61 7.16
C LYS A 224 16.38 10.48 6.76
N LEU A 225 17.13 10.68 5.67
CA LEU A 225 18.29 9.88 5.27
C LEU A 225 19.58 10.48 5.86
#